data_AF-A0AAQ3PXV6-F1
#
_entry.id   AF-A0AAQ3PXV6-F1
#
_cell.length_a   1.000
_cell.length_b   1.000
_cell.length_c   1.000
_cell.angle_alpha   90.00
_cell.angle_beta   90.00
_cell.angle_gamma   90.00
#
_symmetry.space_group_name_H-M   'P 1'
#
loop_
_entity.id
_entity.type
_entity.pdbx_description
1 polymer ?
#
loop_
_entity_poly.entity_id
_entity_poly.type
_entity_poly.pdbx_seq_one_letter_code
_entity_poly.pdbx_strand_id
1 'polypeptide(L)'
;MGFKIYTEDFKHKVAEAYNSGMKISAVAEMFGVSTSAVSSWASGKKDKRLIFSVDQKKEFVKYRIQHNISHEDMAKQIGVVKDTFKNWENDYFYEVMEEIQRENRRFQKKERFGKANWTYVGTGGYFS
;
A
#
# COMPACT_ATOMS: atom_id res chain seq x y z
N MET A 1 14.08 9.03 20.88
CA MET A 1 13.89 7.67 21.46
C MET A 1 13.82 6.68 20.31
N GLY A 2 14.69 5.67 20.29
CA GLY A 2 14.73 4.66 19.24
C GLY A 2 13.60 3.65 19.40
N PHE A 3 12.88 3.36 18.32
CA PHE A 3 11.88 2.29 18.31
C PHE A 3 12.58 0.93 18.33
N LYS A 4 12.43 0.17 19.42
CA LYS A 4 12.87 -1.23 19.47
C LYS A 4 11.88 -2.07 18.65
N ILE A 5 12.36 -2.62 17.54
CA ILE A 5 11.58 -3.51 16.68
C ILE A 5 11.72 -4.92 17.24
N TYR A 6 10.60 -5.53 17.63
CA TYR A 6 10.52 -6.92 18.11
C TYR A 6 9.97 -7.82 17.00
N THR A 7 10.55 -9.01 16.82
CA THR A 7 10.07 -10.00 15.85
C THR A 7 8.73 -10.59 16.29
N GLU A 8 7.92 -11.07 15.34
CA GLU A 8 6.62 -11.68 15.65
C GLU A 8 6.75 -12.95 16.50
N ASP A 9 7.76 -13.79 16.24
CA ASP A 9 8.08 -14.95 17.07
C ASP A 9 8.35 -14.58 18.53
N PHE A 10 9.06 -13.46 18.76
CA PHE A 10 9.33 -12.99 20.10
C PHE A 10 8.04 -12.52 20.80
N LYS A 11 7.19 -11.77 20.11
CA LYS A 11 5.89 -11.33 20.63
C LYS A 11 4.99 -12.53 20.98
N HIS A 12 5.01 -13.56 20.15
CA HIS A 12 4.27 -14.80 20.38
C HIS A 12 4.71 -15.51 21.66
N LYS A 13 6.02 -15.66 21.90
CA LYS A 13 6.56 -16.26 23.13
C LYS A 13 6.14 -15.50 24.39
N VAL A 14 6.15 -14.16 24.32
CA VAL A 14 5.72 -13.29 25.43
C VAL A 14 4.22 -13.46 25.69
N ALA A 15 3.41 -13.53 24.63
CA ALA A 15 1.97 -13.75 24.74
C ALA A 15 1.65 -15.15 25.30
N GLU A 16 2.36 -16.21 24.88
CA GLU A 16 2.21 -17.57 25.43
C GLU A 16 2.55 -17.62 26.91
N ALA A 17 3.65 -16.97 27.33
CA ALA A 17 4.03 -16.92 28.74
C ALA A 17 2.93 -16.26 29.59
N TYR A 18 2.32 -15.18 29.11
CA TYR A 18 1.18 -14.56 29.78
C TYR A 18 -0.06 -15.48 29.80
N ASN A 19 -0.40 -16.10 28.65
CA ASN A 19 -1.55 -17.00 28.52
C ASN A 19 -1.41 -18.29 29.35
N SER A 20 -0.20 -18.66 29.76
CA SER A 20 0.05 -19.77 30.70
C SER A 20 -0.39 -19.49 32.14
N GLY A 21 -0.88 -18.28 32.43
CA GLY A 21 -1.37 -17.86 33.75
C GLY A 21 -0.34 -17.07 34.57
N MET A 22 0.80 -16.72 34.00
CA MET A 22 1.80 -15.87 34.67
C MET A 22 1.29 -14.43 34.85
N LYS A 23 1.70 -13.78 35.95
CA LYS A 23 1.41 -12.36 36.18
C LYS A 23 2.11 -11.49 35.14
N ILE A 24 1.42 -10.47 34.65
CA ILE A 24 1.92 -9.57 33.60
C ILE A 24 3.25 -8.89 33.95
N SER A 25 3.46 -8.56 35.24
CA SER A 25 4.70 -7.98 35.73
C SER A 25 5.87 -8.95 35.65
N ALA A 26 5.64 -10.22 36.02
CA ALA A 26 6.66 -11.26 35.95
C ALA A 26 7.06 -11.56 34.50
N VAL A 27 6.10 -11.56 33.57
CA VAL A 27 6.38 -11.72 32.13
C VAL A 27 7.15 -10.50 31.59
N ALA A 28 6.77 -9.30 31.99
CA ALA A 28 7.47 -8.07 31.61
C ALA A 28 8.95 -8.08 32.05
N GLU A 29 9.21 -8.47 33.30
CA GLU A 29 10.57 -8.60 33.85
C GLU A 29 11.35 -9.72 33.16
N MET A 30 10.74 -10.90 32.98
CA MET A 30 11.38 -12.07 32.36
C MET A 30 11.85 -11.79 30.93
N PHE A 31 11.09 -11.03 30.16
CA PHE A 31 11.39 -10.74 28.75
C PHE A 31 11.98 -9.35 28.52
N GLY A 32 12.17 -8.54 29.57
CA GLY A 32 12.72 -7.19 29.48
C GLY A 32 11.85 -6.24 28.64
N VAL A 33 10.53 -6.34 28.76
CA VAL A 33 9.55 -5.53 28.02
C VAL A 33 8.62 -4.81 28.98
N SER A 34 7.97 -3.74 28.53
CA SER A 34 6.95 -3.05 29.33
C SER A 34 5.70 -3.91 29.50
N THR A 35 5.02 -3.80 30.64
CA THR A 35 3.72 -4.46 30.91
C THR A 35 2.65 -4.13 29.86
N SER A 36 2.67 -2.93 29.29
CA SER A 36 1.79 -2.51 28.19
C SER A 36 2.03 -3.31 26.90
N ALA A 37 3.28 -3.66 26.59
CA ALA A 37 3.63 -4.48 25.43
C ALA A 37 3.12 -5.91 25.61
N VAL A 38 3.30 -6.49 26.81
CA VAL A 38 2.77 -7.81 27.16
C VAL A 38 1.25 -7.84 26.99
N SER A 39 0.54 -6.86 27.55
CA SER A 39 -0.92 -6.75 27.42
C SER A 39 -1.36 -6.63 25.96
N SER A 40 -0.68 -5.80 25.18
CA SER A 40 -0.99 -5.58 23.78
C SER A 40 -0.83 -6.87 22.95
N TRP A 41 0.28 -7.58 23.12
CA TRP A 41 0.56 -8.81 22.36
C TRP A 41 -0.33 -9.98 22.82
N ALA A 42 -0.57 -10.12 24.12
CA ALA A 42 -1.46 -11.13 24.67
C ALA A 42 -2.92 -10.93 24.26
N SER A 43 -3.37 -9.68 24.10
CA SER A 43 -4.76 -9.38 23.71
C SER A 43 -5.12 -9.86 22.30
N GLY A 44 -4.14 -10.32 21.51
CA GLY A 44 -4.35 -10.74 20.13
C GLY A 44 -4.85 -9.62 19.21
N LYS A 45 -4.91 -8.37 19.71
CA LYS A 45 -5.09 -7.19 18.89
C LYS A 45 -3.84 -7.08 18.04
N LYS A 46 -3.89 -7.70 16.86
CA LYS A 46 -2.94 -7.46 15.77
C LYS A 46 -2.70 -5.96 15.77
N ASP A 47 -1.44 -5.55 15.86
CA ASP A 47 -1.04 -4.17 15.66
C ASP A 47 -1.65 -3.79 14.29
N LYS A 48 -2.82 -3.13 14.29
CA LYS A 48 -3.57 -2.79 13.06
C LYS A 48 -2.87 -1.65 12.32
N ARG A 49 -1.55 -1.53 12.48
CA ARG A 49 -0.70 -0.92 11.48
C ARG A 49 -0.88 -1.81 10.26
N LEU A 50 -1.83 -1.45 9.41
CA LEU A 50 -1.89 -1.95 8.06
C LEU A 50 -0.55 -1.54 7.43
N ILE A 51 0.42 -2.46 7.45
CA ILE A 51 1.71 -2.25 6.83
C ILE A 51 1.46 -2.43 5.34
N PHE A 52 0.93 -1.40 4.71
CA PHE A 52 0.89 -1.32 3.25
C PHE A 52 2.29 -1.03 2.75
N SER A 53 2.72 -1.77 1.74
CA SER A 53 3.94 -1.44 1.00
C SER A 53 3.78 -0.06 0.33
N VAL A 54 4.90 0.52 -0.09
CA VAL A 54 4.87 1.78 -0.85
C VAL A 54 4.07 1.61 -2.13
N ASP A 55 4.23 0.48 -2.82
CA ASP A 55 3.52 0.18 -4.07
C ASP A 55 2.01 0.08 -3.85
N GLN A 56 1.56 -0.59 -2.78
CA GLN A 56 0.14 -0.67 -2.43
C GLN A 56 -0.46 0.71 -2.15
N LYS A 57 0.27 1.58 -1.45
CA LYS A 57 -0.19 2.96 -1.20
C LYS A 57 -0.35 3.73 -2.51
N LYS A 58 0.61 3.61 -3.43
CA LYS A 58 0.56 4.22 -4.75
C LYS A 58 -0.63 3.70 -5.57
N GLU A 59 -0.89 2.40 -5.56
CA GLU A 59 -2.05 1.80 -6.23
C GLU A 59 -3.37 2.35 -5.70
N PHE A 60 -3.52 2.51 -4.38
CA PHE A 60 -4.74 3.07 -3.81
C PHE A 60 -4.95 4.54 -4.19
N VAL A 61 -3.89 5.35 -4.19
CA VAL A 61 -3.95 6.75 -4.66
C VAL A 61 -4.32 6.81 -6.14
N LYS A 62 -3.68 5.96 -6.97
CA LYS A 62 -3.97 5.85 -8.40
C LYS A 62 -5.43 5.47 -8.67
N TYR A 63 -5.92 4.44 -7.98
CA TYR A 63 -7.30 3.98 -8.09
C TYR A 63 -8.29 5.10 -7.73
N ARG A 64 -8.04 5.80 -6.63
CA ARG A 64 -8.88 6.92 -6.20
C ARG A 64 -8.94 8.04 -7.25
N ILE A 65 -7.81 8.39 -7.88
CA ILE A 65 -7.75 9.42 -8.93
C ILE A 65 -8.48 8.95 -10.20
N GLN A 66 -8.25 7.71 -10.64
CA GLN A 66 -8.86 7.16 -11.86
C GLN A 66 -10.38 7.01 -11.74
N HIS A 67 -10.88 6.66 -10.56
CA HIS A 67 -12.30 6.43 -10.30
C HIS A 67 -13.02 7.63 -9.63
N ASN A 68 -12.31 8.74 -9.42
CA ASN A 68 -12.83 9.96 -8.77
C ASN A 68 -13.51 9.69 -7.42
N ILE A 69 -12.93 8.80 -6.61
CA ILE A 69 -13.46 8.42 -5.29
C ILE A 69 -13.11 9.50 -4.26
N SER A 70 -13.98 9.72 -3.28
CA SER A 70 -13.67 10.63 -2.17
C SER A 70 -12.56 10.05 -1.29
N HIS A 71 -11.73 10.90 -0.66
CA HIS A 71 -10.71 10.43 0.29
C HIS A 71 -11.32 9.66 1.45
N GLU A 72 -12.54 10.00 1.86
CA GLU A 72 -13.23 9.36 2.97
C GLU A 72 -13.69 7.95 2.61
N ASP A 73 -14.29 7.77 1.44
CA ASP A 73 -14.77 6.46 1.00
C ASP A 73 -13.61 5.52 0.72
N MET A 74 -12.53 6.02 0.09
CA MET A 74 -11.33 5.23 -0.12
C MET A 74 -10.71 4.80 1.20
N ALA A 75 -10.53 5.73 2.15
CA ALA A 75 -9.98 5.42 3.46
C ALA A 75 -10.81 4.39 4.23
N LYS A 76 -12.15 4.48 4.17
CA LYS A 76 -13.06 3.47 4.73
C LYS A 76 -12.88 2.11 4.08
N GLN A 77 -12.77 2.06 2.75
CA GLN A 77 -12.65 0.82 1.99
C GLN A 77 -11.37 0.03 2.34
N ILE A 78 -10.25 0.74 2.54
CA ILE A 78 -8.95 0.12 2.90
C ILE A 78 -8.68 0.10 4.40
N GLY A 79 -9.58 0.63 5.23
CA GLY A 79 -9.50 0.57 6.69
C GLY A 79 -8.45 1.49 7.32
N VAL A 80 -8.13 2.63 6.69
CA VAL A 80 -7.23 3.65 7.24
C VAL A 80 -7.95 4.93 7.63
N VAL A 81 -7.29 5.74 8.45
CA VAL A 81 -7.75 7.08 8.78
C VAL A 81 -7.63 7.99 7.55
N LYS A 82 -8.63 8.84 7.32
CA LYS A 82 -8.69 9.80 6.20
C LYS A 82 -7.41 10.63 6.07
N ASP A 83 -6.91 11.19 7.16
CA ASP A 83 -5.68 12.02 7.14
C ASP A 83 -4.45 11.20 6.74
N THR A 84 -4.36 9.95 7.18
CA THR A 84 -3.29 9.04 6.75
C THR A 84 -3.31 8.82 5.24
N PHE A 85 -4.50 8.59 4.68
CA PHE A 85 -4.64 8.42 3.24
C PHE A 85 -4.32 9.72 2.48
N LYS A 86 -4.75 10.87 3.00
CA LYS A 86 -4.45 12.19 2.42
C LYS A 86 -2.95 12.47 2.41
N ASN A 87 -2.23 12.07 3.45
CA ASN A 87 -0.76 12.17 3.49
C ASN A 87 -0.12 11.29 2.40
N TRP A 88 -0.59 10.06 2.20
CA TRP A 88 -0.08 9.22 1.10
C TRP A 88 -0.34 9.84 -0.27
N GLU A 89 -1.54 10.41 -0.48
CA GLU A 89 -1.83 11.10 -1.72
C GLU A 89 -0.84 12.25 -1.94
N ASN A 90 -0.59 13.09 -0.95
CA ASN A 90 0.40 14.17 -1.06
C ASN A 90 1.82 13.65 -1.33
N ASP A 91 2.25 12.59 -0.63
CA ASP A 91 3.60 12.04 -0.74
C ASP A 91 3.85 11.42 -2.13
N TYR A 92 2.84 10.76 -2.71
CA TYR A 92 2.98 10.00 -3.95
C TYR A 92 2.28 10.62 -5.16
N PHE A 93 1.66 11.80 -5.01
CA PHE A 93 0.81 12.43 -6.03
C PHE A 93 1.51 12.52 -7.39
N TYR A 94 2.73 13.09 -7.40
CA TYR A 94 3.46 13.35 -8.65
C TYR A 94 3.86 12.06 -9.36
N GLU A 95 4.33 11.06 -8.62
CA GLU A 95 4.70 9.76 -9.19
C GLU A 95 3.49 9.06 -9.81
N VAL A 96 2.37 9.01 -9.08
CA VAL A 96 1.12 8.40 -9.54
C VAL A 96 0.56 9.13 -10.76
N MET A 97 0.58 10.46 -10.77
CA MET A 97 0.13 11.24 -11.92
C MET A 97 0.99 11.02 -13.16
N GLU A 98 2.32 10.89 -13.00
CA GLU A 98 3.21 10.59 -14.11
C GLU A 98 2.93 9.20 -14.69
N GLU A 99 2.66 8.21 -13.85
CA GLU A 99 2.28 6.86 -14.28
C GLU A 99 0.95 6.85 -15.04
N ILE A 100 -0.09 7.52 -14.52
CA ILE A 100 -1.38 7.66 -15.20
C ILE A 100 -1.19 8.30 -16.59
N GLN A 101 -0.40 9.37 -16.67
CA GLN A 101 -0.12 10.01 -17.96
C GLN A 101 0.66 9.08 -18.90
N ARG A 102 1.63 8.32 -18.39
CA ARG A 102 2.42 7.36 -19.18
C ARG A 102 1.55 6.25 -19.74
N GLU A 103 0.60 5.74 -18.97
CA GLU A 103 -0.39 4.76 -19.40
C GLU A 103 -1.33 5.33 -20.47
N ASN A 104 -1.86 6.53 -20.25
CA ASN A 104 -2.71 7.21 -21.24
C ASN A 104 -1.96 7.45 -22.56
N ARG A 105 -0.68 7.86 -22.51
CA ARG A 105 0.17 8.00 -23.71
C ARG A 105 0.38 6.68 -24.43
N ARG A 106 0.58 5.58 -23.70
CA ARG A 106 0.72 4.24 -24.28
C ARG A 106 -0.57 3.78 -24.94
N PHE A 107 -1.71 4.06 -24.32
CA PHE A 107 -3.02 3.72 -24.87
C PHE A 107 -3.31 4.49 -26.17
N GLN A 108 -3.09 5.81 -26.17
CA GLN A 108 -3.23 6.62 -27.39
C GLN A 108 -2.29 6.20 -28.52
N LYS A 109 -1.03 5.82 -28.21
CA LYS A 109 -0.13 5.25 -29.22
C LYS A 109 -0.69 3.96 -29.79
N LYS A 110 -1.15 3.02 -28.96
CA LYS A 110 -1.75 1.75 -29.43
C LYS A 110 -2.98 1.98 -30.31
N GLU A 111 -3.88 2.88 -29.93
CA GLU A 111 -5.03 3.25 -30.78
C GLU A 111 -4.60 3.86 -32.12
N ARG A 112 -3.60 4.75 -32.11
CA ARG A 112 -3.05 5.34 -33.35
C ARG A 112 -2.42 4.31 -34.27
N PHE A 113 -1.68 3.35 -33.73
CA PHE A 113 -1.10 2.25 -34.52
C PHE A 113 -2.15 1.23 -34.99
N GLY A 114 -3.19 0.97 -34.18
CA GLY A 114 -4.31 0.09 -34.57
C GLY A 114 -5.24 0.69 -35.62
N LYS A 115 -5.32 2.04 -35.72
CA LYS A 115 -6.05 2.77 -36.76
C LYS A 115 -5.21 3.15 -37.97
N ALA A 116 -3.91 2.79 -38.00
CA ALA A 116 -3.11 2.96 -39.19
C ALA A 116 -3.62 1.99 -40.26
N ASN A 117 -4.57 2.47 -41.09
CA ASN A 117 -4.88 1.84 -42.36
C ASN A 117 -3.59 1.76 -43.15
N TRP A 118 -3.08 0.55 -43.34
CA TRP A 118 -2.07 0.26 -44.35
C TRP A 118 -2.72 0.49 -45.71
N THR A 119 -2.84 1.74 -46.14
CA THR A 119 -3.05 2.03 -47.55
C THR A 119 -1.79 1.59 -48.27
N TYR A 120 -1.87 0.42 -48.91
CA TYR A 120 -0.90 -0.05 -49.88
C TYR A 120 -0.82 0.99 -51.00
N VAL A 121 0.09 1.94 -50.87
CA VAL A 121 0.52 2.78 -51.98
C VAL A 121 1.50 1.95 -52.81
N GLY A 122 0.92 1.07 -53.64
CA GLY A 122 1.64 0.47 -54.75
C GLY A 122 2.15 1.62 -55.62
N THR A 123 3.45 1.87 -55.55
CA THR A 123 4.16 2.78 -56.44
C THR A 123 3.91 2.33 -57.88
N GLY A 124 3.01 3.03 -58.57
CA GLY A 124 2.82 2.92 -60.01
C GLY A 124 4.11 3.33 -60.71
N GLY A 125 4.93 2.34 -61.05
CA GLY A 125 6.04 2.50 -61.96
C GLY A 125 5.50 2.70 -63.36
N TYR A 126 5.36 3.96 -63.77
CA TYR A 126 5.44 4.30 -65.19
C TYR A 126 6.89 4.11 -65.61
N PHE A 127 7.16 3.09 -66.40
CA PHE A 127 8.31 3.08 -67.30
C PHE A 127 7.79 3.13 -68.73
N SER A 128 8.32 4.11 -69.45
CA SER A 128 8.07 4.46 -70.85
C SER A 128 8.46 3.36 -71.82
#